data_AF-A0A4V2ZUB4-F1
#
_entry.id   AF-A0A4V2ZUB4-F1
#
_cell.length_a   1.000
_cell.length_b   1.000
_cell.length_c   1.000
_cell.angle_alpha   90.00
_cell.angle_beta   90.00
_cell.angle_gamma   90.00
#
_symmetry.space_group_name_H-M   'P 1'
#
loop_
_entity.id
_entity.type
_entity.pdbx_description
1 polymer ?
#
loop_
_entity_poly.entity_id
_entity_poly.type
_entity_poly.pdbx_seq_one_letter_code
_entity_poly.pdbx_strand_id
1 'polypeptide(L)'
;MTTTVQDLVTDAEYNRILDGVNDLLKETYHIPDSKSAWILNQSHDRVDDYLFDYASYLEFVRETRNYIRDTFENQFHQKVELEPEQTNRMINDAAAWVAFECVRCYFEKRLWK
;
A
#
# COMPACT_ATOMS: atom_id res chain seq x y z
N MET A 1 8.99 -14.56 -5.32
CA MET A 1 7.56 -14.74 -5.69
C MET A 1 7.26 -13.71 -6.76
N THR A 2 6.56 -14.08 -7.82
CA THR A 2 6.13 -13.12 -8.85
C THR A 2 4.92 -12.38 -8.32
N THR A 3 5.03 -11.07 -8.10
CA THR A 3 3.89 -10.24 -7.72
C THR A 3 3.01 -10.02 -8.96
N THR A 4 1.74 -10.39 -8.86
CA THR A 4 0.76 -10.18 -9.94
C THR A 4 -0.07 -8.92 -9.67
N VAL A 5 -0.72 -8.38 -10.70
CA VAL A 5 -1.67 -7.26 -10.56
C VAL A 5 -2.74 -7.58 -9.51
N GLN A 6 -3.26 -8.81 -9.49
CA GLN A 6 -4.30 -9.25 -8.56
C GLN A 6 -3.84 -9.27 -7.09
N ASP A 7 -2.53 -9.32 -6.83
CA ASP A 7 -1.99 -9.21 -5.48
C ASP A 7 -1.97 -7.76 -4.97
N LEU A 8 -2.12 -6.78 -5.87
CA LEU A 8 -1.93 -5.35 -5.59
C LEU A 8 -3.23 -4.55 -5.56
N VAL A 9 -4.21 -4.92 -6.38
CA VAL A 9 -5.45 -4.18 -6.54
C VAL A 9 -6.64 -5.13 -6.69
N THR A 10 -7.81 -4.69 -6.24
CA THR A 10 -9.07 -5.39 -6.53
C THR A 10 -9.46 -5.24 -8.00
N ASP A 11 -10.30 -6.14 -8.53
CA ASP A 11 -10.81 -6.03 -9.90
C ASP A 11 -11.50 -4.68 -10.17
N ALA A 12 -12.21 -4.14 -9.17
CA ALA A 12 -12.89 -2.84 -9.29
C ALA A 12 -11.89 -1.68 -9.39
N GLU A 13 -10.79 -1.71 -8.63
CA GLU A 13 -9.71 -0.73 -8.71
C GLU A 13 -8.94 -0.88 -10.01
N TYR A 14 -8.66 -2.11 -10.43
CA TYR A 14 -7.96 -2.38 -11.68
C TYR A 14 -8.73 -1.86 -12.90
N ASN A 15 -10.04 -2.11 -12.97
CA ASN A 15 -10.88 -1.56 -14.04
C ASN A 15 -10.86 -0.02 -14.06
N ARG A 16 -10.92 0.64 -12.89
CA ARG A 16 -10.79 2.10 -12.82
C ARG A 16 -9.42 2.61 -13.30
N ILE A 17 -8.35 1.86 -13.02
CA ILE A 17 -7.01 2.18 -13.53
C ILE A 17 -6.99 2.05 -15.05
N LEU A 18 -7.56 0.98 -15.61
CA LEU A 18 -7.62 0.79 -17.07
C LEU A 18 -8.42 1.90 -17.76
N ASP A 19 -9.54 2.33 -17.18
CA ASP A 19 -10.33 3.47 -17.69
C ASP A 19 -9.49 4.75 -17.70
N GLY A 20 -8.77 5.04 -16.61
CA GLY A 20 -7.88 6.19 -16.52
C GLY A 20 -6.72 6.15 -17.52
N VAL A 21 -6.10 4.98 -17.72
CA VAL A 21 -5.04 4.81 -18.73
C VAL A 21 -5.60 4.92 -20.14
N ASN A 22 -6.82 4.43 -20.38
CA ASN A 22 -7.49 4.57 -21.67
C ASN A 22 -7.66 6.04 -22.06
N ASP A 23 -8.16 6.86 -21.13
CA ASP A 23 -8.30 8.30 -21.34
C ASP A 23 -6.94 8.99 -21.53
N LEU A 24 -5.94 8.63 -20.70
CA LEU A 24 -4.58 9.14 -20.85
C LEU A 24 -3.98 8.84 -22.24
N LEU A 25 -4.16 7.62 -22.75
CA LEU A 25 -3.66 7.22 -24.07
C LEU A 25 -4.34 8.00 -25.20
N LYS A 26 -5.65 8.21 -25.09
CA LYS A 26 -6.43 9.01 -26.05
C LYS A 26 -5.96 10.45 -26.08
N GLU A 27 -5.79 11.08 -24.92
CA GLU A 27 -5.35 12.47 -24.80
C GLU A 27 -3.90 12.64 -25.25
N THR A 28 -3.00 11.75 -24.82
CA THR A 28 -1.56 11.86 -25.11
C THR A 28 -1.27 11.63 -26.59
N TYR A 29 -1.86 10.59 -27.19
CA TYR A 29 -1.51 10.15 -28.54
C TYR A 29 -2.57 10.47 -29.60
N HIS A 30 -3.67 11.11 -29.21
CA HIS A 30 -4.75 11.54 -30.11
C HIS A 30 -5.32 10.37 -30.93
N ILE A 31 -5.46 9.21 -30.28
CA ILE A 31 -5.96 7.97 -30.88
C ILE A 31 -7.43 7.72 -30.50
N PRO A 32 -8.20 7.01 -31.35
CA PRO A 32 -9.59 6.66 -31.03
C PRO A 32 -9.68 5.57 -29.97
N ASP A 33 -10.82 5.51 -29.28
CA ASP A 33 -11.13 4.55 -28.20
C ASP A 33 -10.89 3.09 -28.59
N SER A 34 -11.22 2.71 -29.82
CA SER A 34 -11.00 1.34 -30.28
C SER A 34 -9.51 0.99 -30.36
N LYS A 35 -8.64 1.96 -30.65
CA LYS A 35 -7.20 1.77 -30.73
C LYS A 35 -6.56 1.79 -29.35
N SER A 36 -6.99 2.66 -28.43
CA SER A 36 -6.49 2.67 -27.06
C SER A 36 -6.89 1.40 -26.30
N ALA A 37 -8.13 0.93 -26.46
CA ALA A 37 -8.59 -0.34 -25.88
C ALA A 37 -7.78 -1.54 -26.42
N TRP A 38 -7.48 -1.54 -27.73
CA TRP A 38 -6.64 -2.57 -28.32
C TRP A 38 -5.21 -2.54 -27.74
N ILE A 39 -4.60 -1.35 -27.61
CA ILE A 39 -3.27 -1.19 -27.02
C ILE A 39 -3.25 -1.69 -25.57
N LEU A 40 -4.24 -1.34 -24.76
CA LEU A 40 -4.36 -1.79 -23.36
C LEU A 40 -4.41 -3.32 -23.28
N ASN A 41 -5.23 -3.96 -24.11
CA ASN A 41 -5.31 -5.42 -24.16
C ASN A 41 -3.98 -6.07 -24.56
N GLN A 42 -3.23 -5.46 -25.48
CA GLN A 42 -1.90 -5.95 -25.87
C GLN A 42 -0.81 -5.67 -24.82
N SER A 43 -1.05 -4.73 -23.90
CA SER A 43 -0.06 -4.33 -22.91
C SER A 43 -0.02 -5.24 -21.69
N HIS A 44 -1.04 -6.09 -21.49
CA HIS A 44 -1.21 -6.93 -20.31
C HIS A 44 0.04 -7.76 -19.98
N ASP A 45 0.61 -8.46 -20.98
CA ASP A 45 1.80 -9.30 -20.78
C ASP A 45 3.04 -8.49 -20.37
N ARG A 46 3.08 -7.19 -20.71
CA ARG A 46 4.18 -6.30 -20.32
C ARG A 46 4.00 -5.71 -18.93
N VAL A 47 2.77 -5.69 -18.39
CA VAL A 47 2.51 -5.17 -17.05
C VAL A 47 3.26 -6.01 -16.02
N ASP A 48 3.22 -7.33 -16.16
CA ASP A 48 3.93 -8.24 -15.25
C ASP A 48 5.45 -8.06 -15.32
N ASP A 49 6.00 -7.79 -16.51
CA ASP A 49 7.42 -7.47 -16.69
C ASP A 49 7.81 -6.18 -15.95
N TYR A 50 6.97 -5.13 -16.03
CA TYR A 50 7.22 -3.90 -15.28
C TYR A 50 7.01 -4.07 -13.77
N LEU A 51 6.04 -4.89 -13.34
CA LEU A 51 5.81 -5.18 -11.93
C LEU A 51 6.99 -5.90 -11.28
N PHE A 52 7.72 -6.73 -12.06
CA PHE A 52 8.94 -7.37 -11.59
C PHE A 52 9.98 -6.36 -11.09
N ASP A 53 10.16 -5.25 -11.79
CA ASP A 53 11.11 -4.19 -11.39
C ASP A 53 10.71 -3.54 -10.06
N TYR A 54 9.41 -3.51 -9.75
CA TYR A 54 8.88 -2.98 -8.49
C TYR A 54 8.88 -4.00 -7.34
N ALA A 55 9.09 -5.29 -7.62
CA ALA A 55 8.87 -6.36 -6.65
C ALA A 55 9.68 -6.19 -5.35
N SER A 56 10.95 -5.78 -5.45
CA SER A 56 11.82 -5.57 -4.28
C SER A 56 11.33 -4.43 -3.37
N TYR A 57 10.79 -3.36 -3.95
CA TYR A 57 10.21 -2.24 -3.20
C TYR A 57 8.90 -2.63 -2.53
N LEU A 58 8.06 -3.40 -3.22
CA LEU A 58 6.80 -3.89 -2.67
C LEU A 58 7.03 -4.82 -1.48
N GLU A 59 8.03 -5.69 -1.57
CA GLU A 59 8.46 -6.53 -0.45
C GLU A 59 8.95 -5.69 0.74
N PHE A 60 9.82 -4.70 0.49
CA PHE A 60 10.29 -3.79 1.52
C PHE A 60 9.15 -3.03 2.21
N VAL A 61 8.16 -2.54 1.46
CA VAL A 61 6.99 -1.86 2.02
C VAL A 61 6.16 -2.82 2.88
N ARG A 62 5.94 -4.06 2.41
CA ARG A 62 5.22 -5.10 3.16
C ARG A 62 5.94 -5.44 4.46
N GLU A 63 7.25 -5.64 4.42
CA GLU A 63 8.06 -5.90 5.60
C GLU A 63 8.04 -4.74 6.58
N THR A 64 8.21 -3.50 6.09
CA THR A 64 8.14 -2.29 6.92
C THR A 64 6.79 -2.20 7.63
N ARG A 65 5.68 -2.46 6.93
CA ARG A 65 4.35 -2.49 7.53
C ARG A 65 4.24 -3.55 8.63
N ASN A 66 4.77 -4.75 8.39
CA ASN A 66 4.80 -5.81 9.40
C ASN A 66 5.64 -5.39 10.62
N TYR A 67 6.85 -4.87 10.43
CA TYR A 67 7.69 -4.39 11.53
C TYR A 67 7.00 -3.30 12.37
N ILE A 68 6.30 -2.37 11.73
CA ILE A 68 5.53 -1.33 12.44
C ILE A 68 4.41 -1.96 13.28
N ARG A 69 3.64 -2.88 12.70
CA ARG A 69 2.57 -3.60 13.42
C ARG A 69 3.15 -4.37 14.61
N ASP A 70 4.18 -5.18 14.37
CA ASP A 70 4.78 -6.04 15.38
C ASP A 70 5.41 -5.18 16.50
N THR A 71 5.99 -4.02 16.17
CA THR A 71 6.48 -3.05 17.16
C THR A 71 5.33 -2.51 18.02
N PHE A 72 4.22 -2.12 17.40
CA PHE A 72 3.04 -1.65 18.13
C PHE A 72 2.47 -2.76 19.03
N GLU A 73 2.30 -3.98 18.52
CA GLU A 73 1.82 -5.12 19.29
C GLU A 73 2.74 -5.44 20.47
N ASN A 74 4.07 -5.40 20.27
CA ASN A 74 5.02 -5.59 21.36
C ASN A 74 4.91 -4.50 22.42
N GLN A 75 4.81 -3.23 22.02
CA GLN A 75 4.63 -2.11 22.95
C GLN A 75 3.33 -2.21 23.74
N PHE A 76 2.26 -2.70 23.10
CA PHE A 76 0.94 -2.84 23.69
C PHE A 76 0.85 -4.05 24.63
N HIS A 77 1.49 -5.19 24.30
CA HIS A 77 1.41 -6.40 25.11
C HIS A 77 2.47 -6.49 26.22
N GLN A 78 3.70 -6.04 26.00
CA GLN A 78 4.79 -6.19 27.00
C GLN A 78 4.56 -5.38 28.29
N LYS A 79 3.77 -4.31 28.24
CA LYS A 79 3.52 -3.44 29.41
C LYS A 79 2.32 -3.87 30.26
N VAL A 80 1.51 -4.81 29.76
CA VAL A 80 0.32 -5.30 30.47
C VAL A 80 0.69 -6.22 31.64
N GLU A 81 1.85 -6.87 31.60
CA GLU A 81 2.27 -7.86 32.61
C GLU A 81 3.03 -7.26 33.81
N LEU A 82 3.47 -5.99 33.74
CA LEU A 82 4.42 -5.41 34.72
C LEU A 82 3.86 -4.28 35.60
N GLU A 83 2.66 -3.76 35.32
CA GLU A 83 2.11 -2.59 36.04
C GLU A 83 0.92 -2.98 36.93
N PRO A 84 1.08 -3.01 38.26
CA PRO A 84 -0.02 -3.29 39.19
C PRO A 84 -1.03 -2.12 39.29
N GLU A 85 -0.66 -0.91 38.84
CA GLU A 85 -1.54 0.27 38.86
C GLU A 85 -2.21 0.52 37.51
N GLN A 86 -3.54 0.42 37.52
CA GLN A 86 -4.42 0.57 36.35
C GLN A 86 -4.19 1.89 35.60
N THR A 87 -3.86 2.97 36.30
CA THR A 87 -3.57 4.29 35.72
C THR A 87 -2.29 4.30 34.88
N ASN A 88 -1.20 3.71 35.37
CA ASN A 88 0.06 3.64 34.60
C ASN A 88 -0.10 2.79 33.35
N ARG A 89 -0.89 1.71 33.43
CA ARG A 89 -1.26 0.92 32.25
C ARG A 89 -1.99 1.78 31.22
N MET A 90 -3.02 2.52 31.62
CA MET A 90 -3.77 3.40 30.71
C MET A 90 -2.87 4.47 30.06
N ILE A 91 -1.93 5.05 30.82
CA ILE A 91 -0.96 6.02 30.29
C ILE A 91 -0.06 5.37 29.23
N ASN A 92 0.43 4.16 29.50
CA ASN A 92 1.30 3.43 28.59
C ASN A 92 0.59 3.01 27.29
N ASP A 93 -0.64 2.50 27.41
CA ASP A 93 -1.48 2.13 26.25
C ASP A 93 -1.75 3.36 25.37
N ALA A 94 -2.10 4.50 25.99
CA ALA A 94 -2.30 5.75 25.28
C ALA A 94 -1.02 6.24 24.58
N ALA A 95 0.15 6.14 25.21
CA ALA A 95 1.42 6.53 24.61
C ALA A 95 1.79 5.67 23.39
N ALA A 96 1.60 4.35 23.47
CA ALA A 96 1.83 3.44 22.35
C ALA A 96 0.91 3.76 21.17
N TRP A 97 -0.37 4.04 21.44
CA TRP A 97 -1.33 4.43 20.41
C TRP A 97 -0.95 5.74 19.72
N VAL A 98 -0.61 6.76 20.51
CA VAL A 98 -0.19 8.08 19.96
C VAL A 98 1.07 7.94 19.11
N ALA A 99 2.05 7.14 19.53
CA ALA A 99 3.27 6.89 18.76
C ALA A 99 2.95 6.22 17.41
N PHE A 100 2.09 5.19 17.41
CA PHE A 100 1.64 4.52 16.19
C PHE A 100 0.91 5.47 15.23
N GLU A 101 -0.03 6.28 15.75
CA GLU A 101 -0.77 7.25 14.95
C GLU A 101 0.13 8.33 14.32
N CYS A 102 1.15 8.78 15.03
CA CYS A 102 2.16 9.70 14.47
C CYS A 102 2.92 9.06 13.29
N VAL A 103 3.31 7.78 13.41
CA VAL A 103 3.98 7.03 12.33
C VAL A 103 3.04 6.84 11.15
N ARG A 104 1.79 6.41 11.38
CA ARG A 104 0.76 6.27 10.33
C ARG A 104 0.55 7.58 9.56
N CYS A 105 0.40 8.69 10.27
CA CYS A 105 0.25 10.02 9.68
C CYS A 105 1.47 10.44 8.83
N TYR A 106 2.67 10.06 9.24
CA TYR A 106 3.89 10.35 8.47
C TYR A 106 3.86 9.66 7.10
N PHE A 107 3.50 8.37 7.08
CA PHE A 107 3.40 7.61 5.83
C PHE A 107 2.29 8.14 4.91
N GLU A 108 1.12 8.47 5.45
CA GLU A 108 0.02 9.03 4.64
C GLU A 108 0.36 10.38 4.01
N LYS A 109 1.05 11.27 4.76
CA LYS A 109 1.38 12.62 4.26
C LYS A 109 2.51 12.67 3.25
N ARG A 110 3.38 11.65 3.19
CA ARG A 110 4.58 11.64 2.36
C ARG A 110 4.56 10.65 1.20
N LEU A 111 3.63 9.70 1.17
CA LEU A 111 3.44 8.80 0.04
C LEU A 111 2.58 9.41 -1.10
N TRP A 112 2.06 10.64 -0.92
CA TRP A 112 1.15 11.31 -1.86
C TRP A 112 1.51 12.78 -2.13
N LYS A 113 2.79 13.12 -2.26
CA LYS A 113 3.24 14.44 -2.74
C LYS A 113 4.08 14.32 -3.99
#